data_AF-A0A084SR90-F1
#
_entry.id   AF-A0A084SR90-F1
#
_cell.length_a   1.000
_cell.length_b   1.000
_cell.length_c   1.000
_cell.angle_alpha   90.00
_cell.angle_beta   90.00
_cell.angle_gamma   90.00
#
_symmetry.space_group_name_H-M   'P 1'
#
loop_
_entity.id
_entity.type
_entity.pdbx_description
1 polymer ?
#
loop_
_entity_poly.entity_id
_entity_poly.type
_entity_poly.pdbx_seq_one_letter_code
_entity_poly.pdbx_strand_id
1 'polypeptide(L)'
;MAPQPPPPPPELPLQKHLRRMLEALAEGQKRHAQWKEMWERQHAEEMEKWAERHAEAVEKGAERWAQGVEKWAERHAQGVERWAQGVEKWAEHMGSLGGEHQDKKERRKWERRMARERWKEEQRALRRQRELEEANPMMGWVFALAAVVMTVMAIINVHTLWWLIFVALGMGAASAGILGRVHQLRLQEGQKQGLGTGQEAQEEAREEAPERSTEAEAPRQVEDPRTARVDTLCDKLLAELRAGPGVLREVVHQPEQTVEGLRKSCHELARRERELRALSPPEEERRLEEERARLAARVESERDEVVKERLEGALRLLDEQRKQRAELATAASRLEAEHMRLYYTLENLYTQVLRVRSADAAGADVAGAGLRRSVEQLGLEMDAVAEAMEEVHRDAPPRTRVPTR
;
A
#
# COMPACT_ATOMS: atom_id res chain seq x y z
N MET A 1 89.08 80.57 3.37
CA MET A 1 88.68 80.19 1.99
C MET A 1 88.72 78.67 1.92
N ALA A 2 87.57 78.01 1.93
CA ALA A 2 87.50 76.56 1.83
C ALA A 2 87.76 76.13 0.37
N PRO A 3 88.59 75.09 0.11
CA PRO A 3 88.87 74.63 -1.23
C PRO A 3 87.59 74.10 -1.87
N GLN A 4 87.29 74.58 -3.08
CA GLN A 4 86.19 74.03 -3.88
C GLN A 4 86.45 72.54 -4.14
N PRO A 5 85.47 71.65 -3.89
CA PRO A 5 85.61 70.25 -4.23
C PRO A 5 85.78 70.09 -5.74
N PRO A 6 86.58 69.12 -6.19
CA PRO A 6 86.82 68.88 -7.61
C PRO A 6 85.50 68.55 -8.33
N PRO A 7 85.33 69.00 -9.58
CA PRO A 7 84.15 68.67 -10.37
C PRO A 7 84.06 67.14 -10.55
N PRO A 8 82.85 66.56 -10.46
CA PRO A 8 82.68 65.13 -10.64
C PRO A 8 83.13 64.70 -12.05
N PRO A 9 83.71 63.50 -12.20
CA PRO A 9 84.15 63.00 -13.49
C PRO A 9 82.95 62.87 -14.46
N PRO A 10 83.16 63.08 -15.77
CA PRO A 10 82.09 62.99 -16.75
C PRO A 10 81.49 61.57 -16.75
N GLU A 11 80.19 61.48 -16.51
CA GLU A 11 79.47 60.20 -16.51
C GLU A 11 79.63 59.49 -17.86
N LEU A 12 80.09 58.24 -17.81
CA LEU A 12 80.18 57.40 -18.99
C LEU A 12 78.75 57.19 -19.56
N PRO A 13 78.55 57.26 -20.89
CA PRO A 13 77.23 57.17 -21.51
C PRO A 13 76.47 55.87 -21.13
N LEU A 14 77.19 54.82 -20.79
CA LEU A 14 76.65 53.54 -20.34
C LEU A 14 76.00 53.63 -18.94
N GLN A 15 76.58 54.40 -18.01
CA GLN A 15 75.98 54.64 -16.68
C GLN A 15 74.69 55.45 -16.80
N LYS A 16 74.66 56.45 -17.68
CA LYS A 16 73.46 57.25 -17.95
C LYS A 16 72.33 56.42 -18.55
N HIS A 17 72.65 55.49 -19.45
CA HIS A 17 71.67 54.57 -20.02
C HIS A 17 71.11 53.60 -18.97
N LEU A 18 71.98 53.02 -18.13
CA LEU A 18 71.59 52.09 -17.08
C LEU A 18 70.70 52.76 -16.01
N ARG A 19 71.00 54.01 -15.65
CA ARG A 19 70.18 54.83 -14.74
C ARG A 19 68.78 55.08 -15.30
N ARG A 20 68.66 55.43 -16.58
CA ARG A 20 67.36 55.61 -17.25
C ARG A 20 66.54 54.32 -17.31
N MET A 21 67.17 53.16 -17.53
CA MET A 21 66.47 51.88 -17.50
C MET A 21 65.95 51.55 -16.10
N LEU A 22 66.73 51.80 -15.05
CA LEU A 22 66.31 51.58 -13.67
C LEU A 22 65.17 52.52 -13.26
N GLU A 23 65.23 53.80 -13.68
CA GLU A 23 64.13 54.76 -13.49
C GLU A 23 62.86 54.31 -14.21
N ALA A 24 62.97 53.86 -15.47
CA ALA A 24 61.83 53.34 -16.24
C ALA A 24 61.22 52.08 -15.60
N LEU A 25 62.04 51.17 -15.07
CA LEU A 25 61.58 49.99 -14.32
C LEU A 25 60.87 50.38 -13.02
N ALA A 26 61.41 51.33 -12.27
CA ALA A 26 60.79 51.82 -11.04
C ALA A 26 59.45 52.53 -11.32
N GLU A 27 59.36 53.30 -12.39
CA GLU A 27 58.10 53.90 -12.84
C GLU A 27 57.09 52.84 -13.30
N GLY A 28 57.55 51.81 -14.03
CA GLY A 28 56.72 50.69 -14.44
C GLY A 28 56.13 49.91 -13.25
N GLN A 29 56.97 49.63 -12.24
CA GLN A 29 56.53 48.97 -11.00
C GLN A 29 55.52 49.82 -10.22
N LYS A 30 55.71 51.14 -10.14
CA LYS A 30 54.74 52.04 -9.51
C LYS A 30 53.39 52.05 -10.24
N ARG A 31 53.39 52.12 -11.57
CA ARG A 31 52.15 52.07 -12.37
C ARG A 31 51.43 50.74 -12.21
N HIS A 32 52.18 49.63 -12.19
CA HIS A 32 51.61 48.30 -11.97
C HIS A 32 50.99 48.15 -10.57
N ALA A 33 51.66 48.68 -9.53
CA ALA A 33 51.11 48.67 -8.17
C ALA A 33 49.82 49.50 -8.08
N GLN A 34 49.81 50.70 -8.66
CA GLN A 34 48.60 51.56 -8.70
C GLN A 34 47.47 50.90 -9.50
N TRP A 35 47.78 50.25 -10.62
CA TRP A 35 46.80 49.52 -11.40
C TRP A 35 46.22 48.34 -10.62
N LYS A 36 47.04 47.58 -9.91
CA LYS A 36 46.60 46.45 -9.07
C LYS A 36 45.70 46.93 -7.92
N GLU A 37 46.07 48.01 -7.23
CA GLU A 37 45.22 48.59 -6.18
C GLU A 37 43.86 49.05 -6.71
N MET A 38 43.83 49.67 -7.90
CA MET A 38 42.56 50.06 -8.53
C MET A 38 41.73 48.85 -8.93
N TRP A 39 42.36 47.81 -9.48
CA TRP A 39 41.70 46.58 -9.87
C TRP A 39 41.12 45.83 -8.66
N GLU A 40 41.87 45.72 -7.56
CA GLU A 40 41.40 45.10 -6.31
C GLU A 40 40.21 45.86 -5.72
N ARG A 41 40.23 47.20 -5.77
CA ARG A 41 39.08 48.01 -5.33
C ARG A 41 37.85 47.79 -6.21
N GLN A 42 38.01 47.82 -7.54
CA GLN A 42 36.91 47.55 -8.46
C GLN A 42 36.34 46.14 -8.26
N HIS A 43 37.21 45.14 -8.12
CA HIS A 43 36.78 43.76 -7.93
C HIS A 43 36.08 43.57 -6.57
N ALA A 44 36.53 44.23 -5.51
CA ALA A 44 35.85 44.22 -4.22
C ALA A 44 34.44 44.85 -4.32
N GLU A 45 34.31 46.01 -4.98
CA GLU A 45 33.01 46.65 -5.22
C GLU A 45 32.07 45.79 -6.09
N GLU A 46 32.61 45.12 -7.10
CA GLU A 46 31.84 44.21 -7.95
C GLU A 46 31.37 42.97 -7.20
N MET A 47 32.22 42.40 -6.35
CA MET A 47 31.87 41.26 -5.49
C MET A 47 30.83 41.61 -4.44
N GLU A 48 30.92 42.80 -3.84
CA GLU A 48 29.91 43.29 -2.89
C GLU A 48 28.55 43.47 -3.59
N LYS A 49 28.52 44.13 -4.75
CA LYS A 49 27.30 44.28 -5.58
C LYS A 49 26.73 42.94 -6.02
N TRP A 50 27.58 41.97 -6.35
CA TRP A 50 27.15 40.62 -6.70
C TRP A 50 26.53 39.90 -5.49
N ALA A 51 27.14 40.01 -4.31
CA ALA A 51 26.65 39.41 -3.08
C ALA A 51 25.29 40.01 -2.66
N GLU A 52 25.12 41.33 -2.74
CA GLU A 52 23.83 41.99 -2.48
C GLU A 52 22.73 41.49 -3.41
N ARG A 53 22.99 41.46 -4.73
CA ARG A 53 22.03 40.93 -5.72
C ARG A 53 21.69 39.48 -5.47
N HIS A 54 22.67 38.68 -5.05
CA HIS A 54 22.47 37.28 -4.76
C HIS A 54 21.62 37.09 -3.50
N ALA A 55 21.89 37.85 -2.44
CA ALA A 55 21.08 37.84 -1.22
C ALA A 55 19.62 38.22 -1.50
N GLU A 56 19.38 39.30 -2.25
CA GLU A 56 18.04 39.69 -2.68
C GLU A 56 17.35 38.62 -3.53
N ALA A 57 18.09 37.97 -4.43
CA ALA A 57 17.54 36.91 -5.28
C ALA A 57 17.14 35.67 -4.46
N VAL A 58 17.95 35.31 -3.46
CA VAL A 58 17.65 34.22 -2.52
C VAL A 58 16.43 34.55 -1.67
N GLU A 59 16.33 35.77 -1.14
CA GLU A 59 15.18 36.22 -0.35
C GLU A 59 13.89 36.21 -1.18
N LYS A 60 13.90 36.81 -2.39
CA LYS A 60 12.78 36.77 -3.33
C LYS A 60 12.42 35.34 -3.74
N GLY A 61 13.41 34.46 -3.85
CA GLY A 61 13.21 33.03 -4.10
C GLY A 61 12.49 32.33 -2.94
N ALA A 62 12.92 32.59 -1.71
CA ALA A 62 12.31 32.06 -0.50
C ALA A 62 10.87 32.55 -0.31
N GLU A 63 10.59 33.83 -0.57
CA GLU A 63 9.23 34.38 -0.52
C GLU A 63 8.30 33.72 -1.56
N ARG A 64 8.76 33.54 -2.80
CA ARG A 64 7.99 32.85 -3.84
C ARG A 64 7.72 31.39 -3.47
N TRP A 65 8.71 30.74 -2.86
CA TRP A 65 8.58 29.37 -2.41
C TRP A 65 7.56 29.26 -1.26
N ALA A 66 7.65 30.14 -0.25
CA ALA A 66 6.68 30.21 0.85
C ALA A 66 5.25 30.47 0.34
N GLN A 67 5.05 31.43 -0.57
CA GLN A 67 3.77 31.69 -1.20
C GLN A 67 3.27 30.49 -2.03
N GLY A 68 4.19 29.75 -2.66
CA GLY A 68 3.88 28.52 -3.38
C GLY A 68 3.37 27.43 -2.45
N VAL A 69 4.02 27.25 -1.30
CA VAL A 69 3.64 26.30 -0.25
C VAL A 69 2.29 26.65 0.36
N GLU A 70 2.04 27.92 0.68
CA GLU A 70 0.74 28.38 1.19
C GLU A 70 -0.39 28.13 0.19
N LYS A 71 -0.21 28.51 -1.08
CA LYS A 71 -1.21 28.25 -2.13
C LYS A 71 -1.45 26.76 -2.36
N TRP A 72 -0.41 25.95 -2.26
CA TRP A 72 -0.52 24.51 -2.34
C TRP A 72 -1.32 23.96 -1.16
N ALA A 73 -1.00 24.40 0.06
CA ALA A 73 -1.71 23.98 1.28
C ALA A 73 -3.19 24.39 1.25
N GLU A 74 -3.51 25.61 0.79
CA GLU A 74 -4.89 26.07 0.60
C GLU A 74 -5.65 25.21 -0.42
N ARG A 75 -5.04 24.91 -1.57
CA ARG A 75 -5.64 24.02 -2.58
C ARG A 75 -5.87 22.62 -2.01
N HIS A 76 -4.94 22.14 -1.21
CA HIS A 76 -5.02 20.83 -0.58
C HIS A 76 -6.14 20.79 0.47
N ALA A 77 -6.25 21.81 1.32
CA ALA A 77 -7.33 21.95 2.29
C ALA A 77 -8.71 22.02 1.60
N GLN A 78 -8.84 22.83 0.55
CA GLN A 78 -10.07 22.91 -0.25
C GLN A 78 -10.39 21.61 -1.00
N GLY A 79 -9.36 20.84 -1.38
CA GLY A 79 -9.52 19.51 -1.98
C GLY A 79 -10.06 18.51 -0.97
N VAL A 80 -9.52 18.53 0.25
CA VAL A 80 -9.96 17.68 1.37
C VAL A 80 -11.38 18.03 1.80
N GLU A 81 -11.74 19.30 1.89
CA GLU A 81 -13.11 19.73 2.21
C GLU A 81 -14.11 19.31 1.13
N ARG A 82 -13.78 19.50 -0.16
CA ARG A 82 -14.63 19.05 -1.26
C ARG A 82 -14.80 17.54 -1.28
N TRP A 83 -13.73 16.81 -0.96
CA TRP A 83 -13.78 15.37 -0.82
C TRP A 83 -14.67 14.94 0.36
N ALA A 84 -14.53 15.57 1.53
CA ALA A 84 -15.36 15.31 2.70
C ALA A 84 -16.85 15.60 2.43
N GLN A 85 -17.18 16.74 1.81
CA GLN A 85 -18.55 17.06 1.41
C GLN A 85 -19.09 16.08 0.36
N GLY A 86 -18.24 15.58 -0.53
CA GLY A 86 -18.59 14.53 -1.49
C GLY A 86 -18.93 13.21 -0.78
N VAL A 87 -18.16 12.84 0.24
CA VAL A 87 -18.39 11.65 1.06
C VAL A 87 -19.68 11.77 1.87
N GLU A 88 -19.96 12.92 2.48
CA GLU A 88 -21.20 13.15 3.23
C GLU A 88 -22.44 13.09 2.33
N LYS A 89 -22.45 13.80 1.20
CA LYS A 89 -23.57 13.75 0.25
C LYS A 89 -23.80 12.36 -0.32
N TRP A 90 -22.72 11.63 -0.56
CA TRP A 90 -22.80 10.26 -1.01
C TRP A 90 -23.35 9.33 0.09
N ALA A 91 -22.94 9.52 1.35
CA ALA A 91 -23.44 8.76 2.48
C ALA A 91 -24.94 9.03 2.73
N GLU A 92 -25.40 10.27 2.59
CA GLU A 92 -26.82 10.63 2.67
C GLU A 92 -27.63 10.00 1.52
N HIS A 93 -27.13 10.08 0.29
CA HIS A 93 -27.77 9.48 -0.88
C HIS A 93 -27.87 7.96 -0.74
N MET A 94 -26.80 7.31 -0.29
CA MET A 94 -26.75 5.87 -0.05
C MET A 94 -27.58 5.43 1.15
N GLY A 95 -27.64 6.23 2.21
CA GLY A 95 -28.52 5.99 3.36
C GLY A 95 -29.99 6.00 2.97
N SER A 96 -30.40 6.93 2.09
CA SER A 96 -31.77 7.01 1.58
C SER A 96 -32.15 5.82 0.69
N LEU A 97 -31.23 5.34 -0.14
CA LEU A 97 -31.46 4.22 -1.04
C LEU A 97 -31.35 2.85 -0.34
N GLY A 98 -30.48 2.73 0.67
CA GLY A 98 -30.26 1.49 1.40
C GLY A 98 -31.46 1.07 2.25
N GLY A 99 -32.12 2.02 2.92
CA GLY A 99 -33.27 1.75 3.79
C GLY A 99 -34.48 1.19 3.06
N GLU A 100 -34.91 1.82 1.96
CA GLU A 100 -36.06 1.35 1.18
C GLU A 100 -35.83 0.00 0.48
N HIS A 101 -34.60 -0.27 0.04
CA HIS A 101 -34.29 -1.46 -0.73
C HIS A 101 -34.07 -2.70 0.15
N GLN A 102 -33.57 -2.51 1.38
CA GLN A 102 -33.49 -3.57 2.39
C GLN A 102 -34.87 -4.00 2.86
N ASP A 103 -35.75 -3.05 3.16
CA ASP A 103 -37.12 -3.34 3.65
C ASP A 103 -37.96 -4.11 2.61
N LYS A 104 -37.84 -3.74 1.32
CA LYS A 104 -38.45 -4.49 0.20
C LYS A 104 -37.88 -5.91 0.02
N LYS A 105 -36.58 -6.12 0.27
CA LYS A 105 -35.94 -7.45 0.16
C LYS A 105 -36.34 -8.36 1.33
N GLU A 106 -36.42 -7.83 2.54
CA GLU A 106 -36.85 -8.58 3.72
C GLU A 106 -38.32 -8.99 3.61
N ARG A 107 -39.17 -8.08 3.15
CA ARG A 107 -40.59 -8.38 2.86
C ARG A 107 -40.75 -9.51 1.84
N ARG A 108 -39.98 -9.50 0.74
CA ARG A 108 -39.97 -10.59 -0.25
C ARG A 108 -39.43 -11.91 0.30
N LYS A 109 -38.44 -11.88 1.19
CA LYS A 109 -37.93 -13.10 1.85
C LYS A 109 -38.97 -13.69 2.81
N TRP A 110 -39.69 -12.84 3.56
CA TRP A 110 -40.77 -13.26 4.45
C TRP A 110 -41.94 -13.87 3.67
N GLU A 111 -42.37 -13.23 2.57
CA GLU A 111 -43.41 -13.75 1.67
C GLU A 111 -43.03 -15.13 1.10
N ARG A 112 -41.77 -15.33 0.72
CA ARG A 112 -41.27 -16.64 0.23
C ARG A 112 -41.23 -17.71 1.32
N ARG A 113 -40.94 -17.36 2.58
CA ARG A 113 -41.02 -18.30 3.70
C ARG A 113 -42.47 -18.72 3.95
N MET A 114 -43.39 -17.75 3.98
CA MET A 114 -44.82 -18.01 4.13
C MET A 114 -45.39 -18.86 2.98
N ALA A 115 -44.98 -18.60 1.74
CA ALA A 115 -45.42 -19.41 0.60
C ALA A 115 -44.93 -20.87 0.68
N ARG A 116 -43.68 -21.08 1.16
CA ARG A 116 -43.13 -22.43 1.37
C ARG A 116 -43.85 -23.17 2.50
N GLU A 117 -44.25 -22.47 3.55
CA GLU A 117 -45.00 -23.06 4.65
C GLU A 117 -46.41 -23.47 4.21
N ARG A 118 -47.13 -22.61 3.49
CA ARG A 118 -48.45 -22.96 2.91
C ARG A 118 -48.37 -24.15 1.97
N TRP A 119 -47.36 -24.18 1.10
CA TRP A 119 -47.15 -25.32 0.19
C TRP A 119 -46.86 -26.61 0.96
N LYS A 120 -46.06 -26.56 2.04
CA LYS A 120 -45.83 -27.72 2.91
C LYS A 120 -47.10 -28.18 3.64
N GLU A 121 -47.94 -27.24 4.07
CA GLU A 121 -49.22 -27.55 4.73
C GLU A 121 -50.22 -28.18 3.77
N GLU A 122 -50.35 -27.65 2.55
CA GLU A 122 -51.19 -28.23 1.49
C GLU A 122 -50.73 -29.64 1.12
N GLN A 123 -49.41 -29.86 0.97
CA GLN A 123 -48.85 -31.18 0.71
C GLN A 123 -49.10 -32.17 1.87
N ARG A 124 -49.01 -31.71 3.12
CA ARG A 124 -49.34 -32.54 4.29
C ARG A 124 -50.84 -32.83 4.36
N ALA A 125 -51.70 -31.88 4.03
CA ALA A 125 -53.15 -32.07 3.99
C ALA A 125 -53.58 -33.07 2.92
N LEU A 126 -53.01 -32.96 1.72
CA LEU A 126 -53.25 -33.91 0.62
C LEU A 126 -52.77 -35.33 0.96
N ARG A 127 -51.61 -35.47 1.62
CA ARG A 127 -51.12 -36.78 2.08
C ARG A 127 -52.05 -37.40 3.12
N ARG A 128 -52.53 -36.61 4.09
CA ARG A 128 -53.52 -37.10 5.08
C ARG A 128 -54.84 -37.52 4.43
N GLN A 129 -55.29 -36.81 3.40
CA GLN A 129 -56.51 -37.20 2.68
C GLN A 129 -56.33 -38.54 1.96
N ARG A 130 -55.20 -38.76 1.28
CA ARG A 130 -54.90 -40.05 0.63
C ARG A 130 -54.78 -41.20 1.64
N GLU A 131 -54.13 -40.96 2.78
CA GLU A 131 -54.03 -41.97 3.84
C GLU A 131 -55.41 -42.32 4.45
N LEU A 132 -56.33 -41.36 4.53
CA LEU A 132 -57.70 -41.60 5.00
C LEU A 132 -58.56 -42.35 3.95
N GLU A 133 -58.35 -42.10 2.66
CA GLU A 133 -59.04 -42.80 1.58
C GLU A 133 -58.54 -44.25 1.42
N GLU A 134 -57.25 -44.51 1.68
CA GLU A 134 -56.65 -45.84 1.58
C GLU A 134 -56.82 -46.68 2.86
N ALA A 135 -57.08 -46.06 4.02
CA ALA A 135 -57.32 -46.74 5.28
C ALA A 135 -58.73 -47.38 5.31
N ASN A 136 -58.91 -48.42 4.51
CA ASN A 136 -60.18 -49.14 4.41
C ASN A 136 -60.36 -50.03 5.67
N PRO A 137 -61.23 -49.67 6.64
CA PRO A 137 -61.34 -50.37 7.93
C PRO A 137 -61.78 -51.83 7.76
N MET A 138 -62.44 -52.14 6.64
CA MET A 138 -62.87 -53.48 6.27
C MET A 138 -61.70 -54.44 6.06
N MET A 139 -60.56 -53.99 5.50
CA MET A 139 -59.40 -54.87 5.32
C MET A 139 -58.79 -55.29 6.66
N GLY A 140 -58.79 -54.40 7.66
CA GLY A 140 -58.34 -54.73 9.02
C GLY A 140 -59.18 -55.83 9.67
N TRP A 141 -60.51 -55.80 9.47
CA TRP A 141 -61.43 -56.84 9.94
C TRP A 141 -61.25 -58.17 9.20
N VAL A 142 -61.02 -58.15 7.89
CA VAL A 142 -60.77 -59.36 7.10
C VAL A 142 -59.52 -60.10 7.58
N PHE A 143 -58.42 -59.37 7.84
CA PHE A 143 -57.20 -59.99 8.36
C PHE A 143 -57.37 -60.52 9.79
N ALA A 144 -58.11 -59.83 10.65
CA ALA A 144 -58.42 -60.31 12.00
C ALA A 144 -59.23 -61.63 11.96
N LEU A 145 -60.24 -61.70 11.09
CA LEU A 145 -61.09 -62.87 10.95
C LEU A 145 -60.33 -64.07 10.36
N ALA A 146 -59.48 -63.84 9.36
CA ALA A 146 -58.59 -64.86 8.80
C ALA A 146 -57.61 -65.42 9.86
N ALA A 147 -57.05 -64.56 10.72
CA ALA A 147 -56.16 -64.99 11.79
C ALA A 147 -56.87 -65.88 12.82
N VAL A 148 -58.13 -65.58 13.16
CA VAL A 148 -58.95 -66.41 14.06
C VAL A 148 -59.21 -67.79 13.45
N VAL A 149 -59.64 -67.84 12.18
CA VAL A 149 -59.91 -69.12 11.48
C VAL A 149 -58.66 -70.01 11.43
N MET A 150 -57.51 -69.42 11.11
CA MET A 150 -56.24 -70.16 11.07
C MET A 150 -55.82 -70.68 12.45
N THR A 151 -56.09 -69.92 13.52
CA THR A 151 -55.81 -70.35 14.90
C THR A 151 -56.70 -71.52 15.31
N VAL A 152 -58.00 -71.48 14.99
CA VAL A 152 -58.93 -72.58 15.28
C VAL A 152 -58.53 -73.85 14.52
N MET A 153 -58.14 -73.72 13.24
CA MET A 153 -57.70 -74.84 12.42
C MET A 153 -56.41 -75.49 12.96
N ALA A 154 -55.49 -74.69 13.49
CA ALA A 154 -54.28 -75.18 14.12
C ALA A 154 -54.55 -75.98 15.41
N ILE A 155 -55.57 -75.59 16.19
CA ILE A 155 -55.96 -76.29 17.43
C ILE A 155 -56.65 -77.64 17.13
N ILE A 156 -57.43 -77.72 16.05
CA ILE A 156 -58.11 -78.97 15.67
C ILE A 156 -57.11 -80.01 15.12
N ASN A 157 -56.07 -79.55 14.41
CA ASN A 157 -55.07 -80.40 13.76
C ASN A 157 -53.66 -80.17 14.30
N VAL A 158 -53.50 -80.20 15.63
CA VAL A 158 -52.23 -79.86 16.33
C VAL A 158 -51.05 -80.70 15.84
N HIS A 159 -51.25 -81.99 15.54
CA HIS A 159 -50.14 -82.87 15.15
C HIS A 159 -49.60 -82.61 13.74
N THR A 160 -50.36 -82.01 12.83
CA THR A 160 -49.95 -81.75 11.43
C THR A 160 -49.75 -80.28 11.11
N LEU A 161 -50.44 -79.37 11.82
CA LEU A 161 -50.54 -77.95 11.45
C LEU A 161 -50.10 -76.98 12.57
N TRP A 162 -49.25 -77.42 13.51
CA TRP A 162 -48.76 -76.58 14.61
C TRP A 162 -48.07 -75.28 14.16
N TRP A 163 -47.45 -75.27 12.97
CA TRP A 163 -46.75 -74.10 12.41
C TRP A 163 -47.69 -72.94 12.02
N LEU A 164 -49.00 -73.19 11.84
CA LEU A 164 -49.98 -72.15 11.48
C LEU A 164 -50.16 -71.08 12.57
N ILE A 165 -49.79 -71.38 13.81
CA ILE A 165 -49.83 -70.42 14.92
C ILE A 165 -48.93 -69.21 14.62
N PHE A 166 -47.77 -69.41 14.00
CA PHE A 166 -46.85 -68.31 13.64
C PHE A 166 -47.41 -67.42 12.53
N VAL A 167 -48.11 -68.00 11.55
CA VAL A 167 -48.77 -67.25 10.48
C VAL A 167 -49.95 -66.45 11.01
N ALA A 168 -50.75 -67.06 11.89
CA ALA A 168 -51.84 -66.37 12.57
C ALA A 168 -51.32 -65.21 13.45
N LEU A 169 -50.18 -65.38 14.13
CA LEU A 169 -49.55 -64.32 14.91
C LEU A 169 -49.05 -63.16 14.01
N GLY A 170 -48.45 -63.47 12.86
CA GLY A 170 -48.01 -62.47 11.89
C GLY A 170 -49.17 -61.66 11.30
N MET A 171 -50.28 -62.32 10.96
CA MET A 171 -51.51 -61.63 10.51
C MET A 171 -52.21 -60.88 11.66
N GLY A 172 -52.13 -61.39 12.89
CA GLY A 172 -52.61 -60.73 14.10
C GLY A 172 -51.88 -59.41 14.39
N ALA A 173 -50.56 -59.37 14.26
CA ALA A 173 -49.78 -58.14 14.42
C ALA A 173 -50.10 -57.10 13.33
N ALA A 174 -50.29 -57.53 12.08
CA ALA A 174 -50.69 -56.66 10.98
C ALA A 174 -52.10 -56.07 11.18
N SER A 175 -53.06 -56.86 11.64
CA SER A 175 -54.43 -56.38 11.93
C SER A 175 -54.45 -55.44 13.14
N ALA A 176 -53.68 -55.73 14.19
CA ALA A 176 -53.51 -54.83 15.34
C ALA A 176 -52.86 -53.49 14.96
N GLY A 177 -51.93 -53.48 14.00
CA GLY A 177 -51.32 -52.24 13.47
C GLY A 177 -52.26 -51.39 12.60
N ILE A 178 -53.26 -51.99 11.96
CA ILE A 178 -54.27 -51.28 11.15
C ILE A 178 -55.40 -50.77 12.05
N LEU A 179 -55.93 -51.62 12.94
CA LEU A 179 -56.98 -51.26 13.90
C LEU A 179 -56.46 -50.30 14.99
N GLY A 180 -55.20 -50.48 15.41
CA GLY A 180 -54.51 -49.59 16.36
C GLY A 180 -54.35 -48.18 15.79
N ARG A 181 -54.04 -48.02 14.50
CA ARG A 181 -53.99 -46.71 13.84
C ARG A 181 -55.37 -46.03 13.79
N VAL A 182 -56.44 -46.78 13.53
CA VAL A 182 -57.82 -46.24 13.55
C VAL A 182 -58.25 -45.84 14.97
N HIS A 183 -57.83 -46.59 16.00
CA HIS A 183 -58.11 -46.25 17.39
C HIS A 183 -57.25 -45.07 17.89
N GLN A 184 -55.99 -44.99 17.46
CA GLN A 184 -55.07 -43.91 17.78
C GLN A 184 -55.45 -42.60 17.08
N LEU A 185 -56.08 -42.66 15.89
CA LEU A 185 -56.70 -41.50 15.25
C LEU A 185 -57.91 -40.97 16.05
N ARG A 186 -58.76 -41.86 16.61
CA ARG A 186 -59.83 -41.45 17.54
C ARG A 186 -59.31 -40.86 18.85
N LEU A 187 -58.18 -41.37 19.36
CA LEU A 187 -57.54 -40.83 20.56
C LEU A 187 -56.83 -39.48 20.26
N GLN A 188 -56.24 -39.29 19.09
CA GLN A 188 -55.63 -38.01 18.68
C GLN A 188 -56.66 -36.91 18.35
N GLU A 189 -57.86 -37.26 17.88
CA GLU A 189 -58.97 -36.30 17.81
C GLU A 189 -59.43 -35.84 19.21
N GLY A 190 -59.33 -36.71 20.23
CA GLY A 190 -59.51 -36.35 21.64
C GLY A 190 -58.33 -35.57 22.25
N GLN A 191 -57.10 -35.81 21.79
CA GLN A 191 -55.88 -35.20 22.33
C GLN A 191 -55.56 -33.81 21.75
N LYS A 192 -56.20 -33.39 20.64
CA LYS A 192 -56.10 -32.02 20.11
C LYS A 192 -56.83 -30.95 20.94
N GLN A 193 -57.50 -31.35 22.03
CA GLN A 193 -58.03 -30.44 23.05
C GLN A 193 -57.16 -30.37 24.33
N GLY A 194 -56.02 -31.06 24.39
CA GLY A 194 -55.16 -31.09 25.58
C GLY A 194 -53.70 -30.70 25.30
N LEU A 195 -53.35 -29.48 25.70
CA LEU A 195 -52.04 -28.91 26.03
C LEU A 195 -50.73 -29.65 25.63
N GLY A 196 -49.85 -28.92 24.94
CA GLY A 196 -48.72 -28.19 25.56
C GLY A 196 -47.63 -28.96 26.32
N THR A 197 -46.37 -28.59 26.02
CA THR A 197 -45.09 -28.91 26.71
C THR A 197 -44.64 -30.37 26.59
N GLY A 198 -43.40 -30.73 26.28
CA GLY A 198 -42.12 -30.07 26.06
C GLY A 198 -41.05 -31.16 26.27
N GLN A 199 -39.99 -31.23 25.47
CA GLN A 199 -38.71 -31.81 25.92
C GLN A 199 -37.58 -31.59 24.92
N GLU A 200 -36.54 -30.95 25.46
CA GLU A 200 -35.16 -30.86 25.00
C GLU A 200 -34.42 -32.19 25.27
N ALA A 201 -33.38 -32.50 24.47
CA ALA A 201 -32.05 -32.95 24.92
C ALA A 201 -31.22 -33.59 23.78
N GLN A 202 -29.89 -33.45 23.92
CA GLN A 202 -28.76 -34.08 23.19
C GLN A 202 -28.32 -33.41 21.86
N GLU A 203 -27.05 -33.11 21.60
CA GLU A 203 -25.79 -33.39 22.32
C GLU A 203 -24.66 -32.53 21.72
N GLU A 204 -23.68 -32.20 22.57
CA GLU A 204 -22.46 -31.43 22.33
C GLU A 204 -21.36 -32.22 21.59
N ALA A 205 -20.32 -31.45 21.18
CA ALA A 205 -18.88 -31.76 21.26
C ALA A 205 -18.10 -32.18 19.99
N ARG A 206 -17.21 -31.27 19.53
CA ARG A 206 -15.76 -31.49 19.20
C ARG A 206 -15.08 -30.17 18.75
N GLU A 207 -14.29 -29.50 19.61
CA GLU A 207 -12.80 -29.55 19.73
C GLU A 207 -12.04 -29.39 18.40
N GLU A 208 -11.45 -28.22 18.11
CA GLU A 208 -10.13 -27.66 18.53
C GLU A 208 -8.92 -28.13 17.69
N ALA A 209 -8.17 -27.13 17.19
CA ALA A 209 -6.95 -27.20 16.36
C ALA A 209 -5.69 -27.47 17.22
N PRO A 210 -4.44 -27.67 16.69
CA PRO A 210 -3.67 -26.55 16.09
C PRO A 210 -2.56 -26.89 15.05
N GLU A 211 -2.15 -25.81 14.36
CA GLU A 211 -0.82 -25.34 13.91
C GLU A 211 0.37 -26.32 13.67
N ARG A 212 1.03 -26.12 12.52
CA ARG A 212 2.41 -26.56 12.26
C ARG A 212 3.30 -25.40 11.85
N SER A 213 4.47 -25.42 12.45
CA SER A 213 5.47 -24.38 12.58
C SER A 213 6.30 -24.10 11.33
N THR A 214 6.74 -22.86 11.29
CA THR A 214 7.81 -22.23 10.51
C THR A 214 9.09 -23.05 10.37
N GLU A 215 9.55 -23.18 9.14
CA GLU A 215 10.88 -23.65 8.77
C GLU A 215 11.75 -22.44 8.37
N ALA A 216 12.96 -22.38 8.93
CA ALA A 216 13.90 -21.27 8.83
C ALA A 216 14.89 -21.49 7.67
N GLU A 217 15.19 -20.43 6.91
CA GLU A 217 16.17 -20.49 5.82
C GLU A 217 17.12 -19.27 5.82
N ALA A 218 18.39 -19.56 6.13
CA ALA A 218 19.68 -19.00 5.66
C ALA A 218 19.97 -17.47 5.72
N PRO A 219 21.26 -17.05 5.82
CA PRO A 219 21.65 -15.68 6.16
C PRO A 219 21.45 -14.76 4.96
N ARG A 220 20.34 -14.01 4.99
CA ARG A 220 20.05 -12.99 3.99
C ARG A 220 21.10 -11.89 4.09
N GLN A 221 21.61 -11.47 2.93
CA GLN A 221 22.17 -10.13 2.74
C GLN A 221 21.31 -9.18 3.55
N VAL A 222 21.91 -8.28 4.35
CA VAL A 222 21.16 -7.37 5.24
C VAL A 222 20.06 -6.70 4.43
N GLU A 223 18.86 -7.29 4.48
CA GLU A 223 17.70 -6.81 3.74
C GLU A 223 17.38 -5.47 4.36
N ASP A 224 17.21 -4.46 3.52
CA ASP A 224 16.82 -3.15 4.03
C ASP A 224 15.50 -3.37 4.79
N PRO A 225 15.39 -2.97 6.07
CA PRO A 225 14.16 -3.14 6.84
C PRO A 225 12.96 -2.51 6.12
N ARG A 226 13.18 -1.53 5.23
CA ARG A 226 12.14 -0.93 4.38
C ARG A 226 11.63 -1.90 3.32
N THR A 227 12.51 -2.62 2.61
CA THR A 227 12.08 -3.60 1.59
C THR A 227 11.35 -4.77 2.22
N ALA A 228 11.80 -5.25 3.38
CA ALA A 228 11.10 -6.31 4.11
C ALA A 228 9.67 -5.91 4.55
N ARG A 229 9.46 -4.64 4.92
CA ARG A 229 8.11 -4.12 5.23
C ARG A 229 7.22 -4.07 3.99
N VAL A 230 7.75 -3.60 2.85
CA VAL A 230 7.04 -3.61 1.57
C VAL A 230 6.64 -5.03 1.19
N ASP A 231 7.56 -5.99 1.26
CA ASP A 231 7.29 -7.40 0.95
C ASP A 231 6.17 -7.95 1.83
N THR A 232 6.28 -7.74 3.14
CA THR A 232 5.26 -8.17 4.11
C THR A 232 3.89 -7.57 3.80
N LEU A 233 3.83 -6.29 3.43
CA LEU A 233 2.59 -5.59 3.10
C LEU A 233 2.00 -6.11 1.79
N CYS A 234 2.83 -6.29 0.76
CA CYS A 234 2.41 -6.85 -0.52
C CYS A 234 1.91 -8.30 -0.38
N ASP A 235 2.58 -9.12 0.42
CA ASP A 235 2.15 -10.50 0.69
C ASP A 235 0.80 -10.53 1.41
N LYS A 236 0.60 -9.67 2.41
CA LYS A 236 -0.71 -9.50 3.07
C LYS A 236 -1.79 -9.06 2.09
N LEU A 237 -1.48 -8.08 1.25
CA LEU A 237 -2.41 -7.58 0.23
C LEU A 237 -2.81 -8.69 -0.75
N LEU A 238 -1.84 -9.47 -1.25
CA LEU A 238 -2.10 -10.61 -2.13
C LEU A 238 -2.93 -11.70 -1.45
N ALA A 239 -2.63 -12.01 -0.18
CA ALA A 239 -3.41 -12.98 0.60
C ALA A 239 -4.87 -12.53 0.76
N GLU A 240 -5.08 -11.26 1.08
CA GLU A 240 -6.42 -10.67 1.21
C GLU A 240 -7.17 -10.64 -0.13
N LEU A 241 -6.50 -10.29 -1.24
CA LEU A 241 -7.10 -10.30 -2.57
C LEU A 241 -7.46 -11.71 -3.04
N ARG A 242 -6.64 -12.72 -2.70
CA ARG A 242 -6.94 -14.14 -3.01
C ARG A 242 -8.08 -14.69 -2.18
N ALA A 243 -8.13 -14.35 -0.89
CA ALA A 243 -9.22 -14.73 0.01
C ALA A 243 -10.52 -13.94 -0.25
N GLY A 244 -10.40 -12.82 -0.96
CA GLY A 244 -11.48 -11.88 -1.19
C GLY A 244 -12.59 -12.37 -2.14
N PRO A 245 -13.80 -11.83 -2.02
CA PRO A 245 -14.95 -12.14 -2.87
C PRO A 245 -14.71 -11.84 -4.36
N GLY A 246 -15.41 -12.56 -5.24
CA GLY A 246 -15.19 -12.53 -6.69
C GLY A 246 -15.24 -11.13 -7.33
N VAL A 247 -16.00 -10.21 -6.74
CA VAL A 247 -16.07 -8.80 -7.18
C VAL A 247 -14.69 -8.13 -7.15
N LEU A 248 -13.83 -8.45 -6.18
CA LEU A 248 -12.44 -7.93 -6.12
C LEU A 248 -11.58 -8.46 -7.26
N ARG A 249 -11.82 -9.71 -7.69
CA ARG A 249 -11.10 -10.32 -8.82
C ARG A 249 -11.56 -9.78 -10.18
N GLU A 250 -12.79 -9.32 -10.29
CA GLU A 250 -13.31 -8.68 -11.50
C GLU A 250 -12.84 -7.21 -11.63
N VAL A 251 -12.75 -6.51 -10.50
CA VAL A 251 -12.31 -5.10 -10.38
C VAL A 251 -10.85 -4.94 -10.79
N VAL A 252 -9.98 -5.83 -10.33
CA VAL A 252 -8.56 -5.79 -10.67
C VAL A 252 -8.28 -6.91 -11.65
N HIS A 253 -8.20 -6.59 -12.94
CA HIS A 253 -7.70 -7.56 -13.90
C HIS A 253 -6.22 -7.82 -13.58
N GLN A 254 -5.92 -9.01 -13.06
CA GLN A 254 -4.57 -9.46 -12.68
C GLN A 254 -3.96 -8.70 -11.47
N PRO A 255 -4.57 -8.79 -10.27
CA PRO A 255 -4.08 -8.10 -9.07
C PRO A 255 -2.66 -8.52 -8.69
N GLU A 256 -2.30 -9.77 -9.00
CA GLU A 256 -0.99 -10.33 -8.74
C GLU A 256 0.09 -9.57 -9.50
N GLN A 257 -0.15 -9.25 -10.77
CA GLN A 257 0.80 -8.51 -11.60
C GLN A 257 0.95 -7.05 -11.14
N THR A 258 -0.14 -6.38 -10.77
CA THR A 258 -0.08 -5.00 -10.27
C THR A 258 0.69 -4.92 -8.95
N VAL A 259 0.39 -5.80 -7.99
CA VAL A 259 1.07 -5.80 -6.68
C VAL A 259 2.54 -6.22 -6.81
N GLU A 260 2.86 -7.18 -7.68
CA GLU A 260 4.25 -7.53 -7.99
C GLU A 260 4.98 -6.37 -8.70
N GLY A 261 4.31 -5.64 -9.58
CA GLY A 261 4.84 -4.43 -10.19
C GLY A 261 5.20 -3.37 -9.15
N LEU A 262 4.29 -3.07 -8.22
CA LEU A 262 4.54 -2.14 -7.12
C LEU A 262 5.69 -2.57 -6.22
N ARG A 263 5.74 -3.87 -5.89
CA ARG A 263 6.85 -4.45 -5.11
C ARG A 263 8.19 -4.21 -5.81
N LYS A 264 8.28 -4.54 -7.11
CA LYS A 264 9.47 -4.31 -7.92
C LYS A 264 9.86 -2.83 -7.98
N SER A 265 8.89 -1.93 -8.20
CA SER A 265 9.14 -0.49 -8.22
C SER A 265 9.68 0.03 -6.89
N CYS A 266 9.09 -0.40 -5.76
CA CYS A 266 9.58 -0.02 -4.43
C CYS A 266 11.02 -0.53 -4.17
N HIS A 267 11.33 -1.74 -4.63
CA HIS A 267 12.68 -2.32 -4.50
C HIS A 267 13.69 -1.61 -5.37
N GLU A 268 13.35 -1.27 -6.61
CA GLU A 268 14.21 -0.51 -7.52
C GLU A 268 14.49 0.91 -6.97
N LEU A 269 13.48 1.59 -6.42
CA LEU A 269 13.69 2.89 -5.76
C LEU A 269 14.63 2.78 -4.56
N ALA A 270 14.40 1.81 -3.67
CA ALA A 270 15.26 1.59 -2.50
C ALA A 270 16.68 1.14 -2.90
N ARG A 271 16.83 0.39 -3.98
CA ARG A 271 18.13 0.01 -4.53
C ARG A 271 18.87 1.23 -5.07
N ARG A 272 18.25 2.04 -5.93
CA ARG A 272 18.88 3.21 -6.55
C ARG A 272 19.23 4.29 -5.51
N GLU A 273 18.35 4.50 -4.54
CA GLU A 273 18.63 5.39 -3.40
C GLU A 273 19.90 4.97 -2.67
N ARG A 274 20.05 3.67 -2.36
CA ARG A 274 21.27 3.12 -1.76
C ARG A 274 22.49 3.26 -2.67
N GLU A 275 22.35 3.02 -3.96
CA GLU A 275 23.45 3.21 -4.93
C GLU A 275 23.91 4.68 -4.95
N LEU A 276 22.98 5.65 -4.92
CA LEU A 276 23.32 7.08 -4.84
C LEU A 276 23.96 7.46 -3.50
N ARG A 277 23.44 6.95 -2.37
CA ARG A 277 24.05 7.19 -1.05
C ARG A 277 25.42 6.53 -0.89
N ALA A 278 25.66 5.40 -1.55
CA ALA A 278 26.96 4.75 -1.56
C ALA A 278 28.00 5.56 -2.37
N LEU A 279 27.58 6.31 -3.39
CA LEU A 279 28.44 7.23 -4.15
C LEU A 279 28.72 8.54 -3.41
N SER A 280 27.88 8.91 -2.44
CA SER A 280 28.03 10.12 -1.62
C SER A 280 27.87 9.81 -0.13
N PRO A 281 28.80 9.04 0.47
CA PRO A 281 28.74 8.74 1.89
C PRO A 281 28.97 10.01 2.72
N PRO A 282 28.25 10.18 3.85
CA PRO A 282 28.30 11.41 4.66
C PRO A 282 29.69 11.65 5.28
N GLU A 283 30.49 10.60 5.48
CA GLU A 283 31.86 10.72 5.97
C GLU A 283 32.76 11.43 4.96
N GLU A 284 32.59 11.16 3.66
CA GLU A 284 33.39 11.81 2.63
C GLU A 284 32.97 13.26 2.44
N GLU A 285 31.69 13.60 2.61
CA GLU A 285 31.23 15.00 2.59
C GLU A 285 31.89 15.82 3.69
N ARG A 286 31.97 15.27 4.91
CA ARG A 286 32.72 15.88 6.03
C ARG A 286 34.20 16.03 5.73
N ARG A 287 34.83 15.02 5.12
CA ARG A 287 36.25 15.11 4.71
C ARG A 287 36.48 16.22 3.69
N LEU A 288 35.60 16.34 2.68
CA LEU A 288 35.67 17.41 1.68
C LEU A 288 35.44 18.80 2.30
N GLU A 289 34.59 18.91 3.31
CA GLU A 289 34.40 20.13 4.10
C GLU A 289 35.67 20.55 4.84
N GLU A 290 36.31 19.61 5.52
CA GLU A 290 37.58 19.85 6.21
C GLU A 290 38.69 20.22 5.23
N GLU A 291 38.80 19.50 4.11
CA GLU A 291 39.78 19.79 3.06
C GLU A 291 39.57 21.18 2.46
N ARG A 292 38.32 21.56 2.19
CA ARG A 292 37.98 22.91 1.73
C ARG A 292 38.39 23.97 2.75
N ALA A 293 38.05 23.77 4.02
CA ALA A 293 38.41 24.72 5.08
C ALA A 293 39.94 24.88 5.20
N ARG A 294 40.69 23.76 5.14
CA ARG A 294 42.15 23.77 5.16
C ARG A 294 42.73 24.47 3.93
N LEU A 295 42.19 24.22 2.73
CA LEU A 295 42.65 24.82 1.49
C LEU A 295 42.33 26.33 1.44
N ALA A 296 41.14 26.73 1.89
CA ALA A 296 40.74 28.13 2.01
C ALA A 296 41.66 28.90 2.97
N ALA A 297 41.91 28.35 4.17
CA ALA A 297 42.85 28.96 5.11
C ALA A 297 44.27 29.08 4.52
N ARG A 298 44.69 28.11 3.71
CA ARG A 298 45.98 28.17 3.01
C ARG A 298 46.01 29.29 1.97
N VAL A 299 44.95 29.43 1.15
CA VAL A 299 44.79 30.52 0.18
C VAL A 299 44.90 31.89 0.85
N GLU A 300 44.26 32.07 2.00
CA GLU A 300 44.29 33.32 2.76
C GLU A 300 45.69 33.64 3.31
N SER A 301 46.44 32.62 3.74
CA SER A 301 47.78 32.79 4.30
C SER A 301 48.89 32.96 3.25
N GLU A 302 48.64 32.58 2.00
CA GLU A 302 49.64 32.54 0.94
C GLU A 302 49.92 33.94 0.37
N ARG A 303 51.21 34.28 0.22
CA ARG A 303 51.65 35.61 -0.23
C ARG A 303 52.11 35.64 -1.69
N ASP A 304 52.50 34.50 -2.23
CA ASP A 304 52.88 34.39 -3.63
C ASP A 304 51.61 34.33 -4.50
N GLU A 305 51.44 35.35 -5.35
CA GLU A 305 50.27 35.50 -6.23
C GLU A 305 50.07 34.32 -7.16
N VAL A 306 51.15 33.74 -7.70
CA VAL A 306 51.04 32.62 -8.65
C VAL A 306 50.61 31.35 -7.92
N VAL A 307 51.10 31.14 -6.70
CA VAL A 307 50.69 30.00 -5.86
C VAL A 307 49.24 30.20 -5.40
N LYS A 308 48.88 31.41 -4.99
CA LYS A 308 47.53 31.78 -4.59
C LYS A 308 46.52 31.51 -5.70
N GLU A 309 46.78 31.97 -6.92
CA GLU A 309 45.90 31.72 -8.08
C GLU A 309 45.70 30.21 -8.34
N ARG A 310 46.76 29.41 -8.22
CA ARG A 310 46.68 27.94 -8.37
C ARG A 310 45.86 27.30 -7.24
N LEU A 311 46.03 27.74 -6.00
CA LEU A 311 45.28 27.24 -4.85
C LEU A 311 43.79 27.64 -4.95
N GLU A 312 43.49 28.85 -5.42
CA GLU A 312 42.12 29.28 -5.73
C GLU A 312 41.50 28.43 -6.84
N GLY A 313 42.26 28.09 -7.89
CA GLY A 313 41.83 27.15 -8.92
C GLY A 313 41.49 25.76 -8.35
N ALA A 314 42.34 25.23 -7.45
CA ALA A 314 42.07 23.97 -6.77
C ALA A 314 40.84 24.05 -5.85
N LEU A 315 40.65 25.18 -5.16
CA LEU A 315 39.48 25.41 -4.31
C LEU A 315 38.18 25.42 -5.12
N ARG A 316 38.17 26.06 -6.29
CA ARG A 316 37.01 26.06 -7.21
C ARG A 316 36.67 24.64 -7.69
N LEU A 317 37.67 23.82 -8.00
CA LEU A 317 37.44 22.42 -8.39
C LEU A 317 36.84 21.60 -7.25
N LEU A 318 37.30 21.83 -6.01
CA LEU A 318 36.76 21.16 -4.83
C LEU A 318 35.31 21.60 -4.55
N ASP A 319 35.00 22.89 -4.72
CA ASP A 319 33.64 23.42 -4.58
C ASP A 319 32.69 22.81 -5.64
N GLU A 320 33.14 22.64 -6.88
CA GLU A 320 32.36 21.97 -7.93
C GLU A 320 32.13 20.49 -7.60
N GLN A 321 33.15 19.78 -7.10
CA GLN A 321 33.00 18.39 -6.65
C GLN A 321 31.98 18.28 -5.51
N ARG A 322 32.01 19.21 -4.54
CA ARG A 322 31.02 19.27 -3.45
C ARG A 322 29.62 19.52 -3.99
N LYS A 323 29.46 20.43 -4.93
CA LYS A 323 28.18 20.73 -5.56
C LYS A 323 27.59 19.49 -6.24
N GLN A 324 28.39 18.78 -7.04
CA GLN A 324 27.97 17.53 -7.70
C GLN A 324 27.52 16.47 -6.68
N ARG A 325 28.20 16.37 -5.53
CA ARG A 325 27.79 15.45 -4.46
C ARG A 325 26.52 15.87 -3.74
N ALA A 326 26.33 17.16 -3.50
CA ALA A 326 25.08 17.69 -2.95
C ALA A 326 23.89 17.42 -3.88
N GLU A 327 24.10 17.46 -5.20
CA GLU A 327 23.09 17.07 -6.20
C GLU A 327 22.74 15.59 -6.09
N LEU A 328 23.72 14.69 -5.94
CA LEU A 328 23.49 13.26 -5.70
C LEU A 328 22.72 12.99 -4.40
N ALA A 329 23.07 13.69 -3.31
CA ALA A 329 22.39 13.57 -2.02
C ALA A 329 20.93 14.05 -2.09
N THR A 330 20.69 15.14 -2.84
CA THR A 330 19.33 15.65 -3.10
C THR A 330 18.52 14.65 -3.93
N ALA A 331 19.13 14.06 -4.97
CA ALA A 331 18.49 13.04 -5.78
C ALA A 331 18.13 11.78 -4.95
N ALA A 332 19.03 11.32 -4.08
CA ALA A 332 18.76 10.21 -3.17
C ALA A 332 17.59 10.51 -2.22
N SER A 333 17.54 11.72 -1.68
CA SER A 333 16.46 12.17 -0.79
C SER A 333 15.11 12.22 -1.51
N ARG A 334 15.09 12.60 -2.79
CA ARG A 334 13.89 12.55 -3.63
C ARG A 334 13.42 11.10 -3.84
N LEU A 335 14.33 10.17 -4.16
CA LEU A 335 13.97 8.76 -4.33
C LEU A 335 13.41 8.14 -3.04
N GLU A 336 13.94 8.51 -1.88
CA GLU A 336 13.40 8.10 -0.58
C GLU A 336 11.98 8.64 -0.36
N ALA A 337 11.73 9.91 -0.68
CA ALA A 337 10.40 10.49 -0.57
C ALA A 337 9.38 9.78 -1.47
N GLU A 338 9.75 9.46 -2.71
CA GLU A 338 8.89 8.69 -3.63
C GLU A 338 8.65 7.26 -3.13
N HIS A 339 9.68 6.60 -2.57
CA HIS A 339 9.52 5.29 -1.94
C HIS A 339 8.50 5.35 -0.79
N MET A 340 8.62 6.35 0.10
CA MET A 340 7.68 6.53 1.21
C MET A 340 6.26 6.83 0.73
N ARG A 341 6.12 7.64 -0.33
CA ARG A 341 4.81 7.90 -0.96
C ARG A 341 4.18 6.60 -1.45
N LEU A 342 4.89 5.79 -2.25
CA LEU A 342 4.39 4.52 -2.75
C LEU A 342 4.05 3.54 -1.62
N TYR A 343 4.87 3.50 -0.57
CA TYR A 343 4.61 2.68 0.60
C TYR A 343 3.28 3.05 1.29
N TYR A 344 3.02 4.34 1.55
CA TYR A 344 1.76 4.77 2.14
C TYR A 344 0.56 4.53 1.21
N THR A 345 0.76 4.64 -0.10
CA THR A 345 -0.29 4.31 -1.06
C THR A 345 -0.62 2.82 -1.03
N LEU A 346 0.38 1.94 -0.90
CA LEU A 346 0.17 0.50 -0.68
C LEU A 346 -0.57 0.22 0.62
N GLU A 347 -0.22 0.90 1.72
CA GLU A 347 -0.93 0.75 2.99
C GLU A 347 -2.39 1.19 2.88
N ASN A 348 -2.65 2.31 2.21
CA ASN A 348 -4.00 2.80 1.96
C ASN A 348 -4.80 1.77 1.13
N LEU A 349 -4.23 1.22 0.05
CA LEU A 349 -4.86 0.15 -0.73
C LEU A 349 -5.20 -1.06 0.14
N TYR A 350 -4.27 -1.49 1.01
CA TYR A 350 -4.51 -2.57 1.94
C TYR A 350 -5.70 -2.29 2.86
N THR A 351 -5.78 -1.09 3.46
CA THR A 351 -6.94 -0.73 4.28
C THR A 351 -8.26 -0.68 3.51
N GLN A 352 -8.23 -0.26 2.23
CA GLN A 352 -9.41 -0.26 1.37
C GLN A 352 -9.88 -1.67 1.05
N VAL A 353 -8.95 -2.59 0.73
CA VAL A 353 -9.28 -4.01 0.51
C VAL A 353 -9.90 -4.62 1.77
N LEU A 354 -9.33 -4.35 2.95
CA LEU A 354 -9.90 -4.81 4.23
C LEU A 354 -11.32 -4.24 4.47
N ARG A 355 -11.54 -2.96 4.16
CA ARG A 355 -12.87 -2.33 4.27
C ARG A 355 -13.88 -2.98 3.33
N VAL A 356 -13.53 -3.22 2.07
CA VAL A 356 -14.41 -3.90 1.11
C VAL A 356 -14.77 -5.30 1.61
N ARG A 357 -13.77 -6.05 2.09
CA ARG A 357 -13.99 -7.38 2.69
C ARG A 357 -14.94 -7.34 3.89
N SER A 358 -14.83 -6.33 4.75
CA SER A 358 -15.75 -6.15 5.88
C SER A 358 -17.16 -5.71 5.46
N ALA A 359 -17.27 -4.93 4.38
CA ALA A 359 -18.52 -4.40 3.84
C ALA A 359 -19.31 -5.40 2.99
N ASP A 360 -18.67 -6.47 2.50
CA ASP A 360 -19.33 -7.58 1.78
C ASP A 360 -20.39 -8.32 2.61
N ALA A 361 -20.47 -8.06 3.92
CA ALA A 361 -21.60 -8.50 4.73
C ALA A 361 -22.92 -7.76 4.42
N ALA A 362 -22.90 -6.58 3.76
CA ALA A 362 -24.12 -5.79 3.50
C ALA A 362 -24.15 -4.89 2.24
N GLY A 363 -23.04 -4.64 1.52
CA GLY A 363 -23.01 -3.65 0.41
C GLY A 363 -21.81 -3.72 -0.56
N ALA A 364 -21.67 -4.82 -1.29
CA ALA A 364 -20.52 -5.14 -2.16
C ALA A 364 -20.27 -4.18 -3.35
N ASP A 365 -21.32 -3.73 -4.04
CA ASP A 365 -21.18 -3.00 -5.32
C ASP A 365 -20.55 -1.61 -5.17
N VAL A 366 -20.79 -0.99 -4.03
CA VAL A 366 -20.48 0.41 -3.76
C VAL A 366 -19.03 0.56 -3.27
N ALA A 367 -18.59 -0.38 -2.44
CA ALA A 367 -17.20 -0.46 -1.99
C ALA A 367 -16.26 -0.89 -3.14
N GLY A 368 -16.73 -1.74 -4.06
CA GLY A 368 -15.97 -2.15 -5.24
C GLY A 368 -15.67 -1.03 -6.24
N ALA A 369 -16.57 -0.05 -6.38
CA ALA A 369 -16.36 1.10 -7.28
C ALA A 369 -15.25 2.05 -6.80
N GLY A 370 -15.16 2.27 -5.48
CA GLY A 370 -14.08 3.06 -4.88
C GLY A 370 -12.71 2.39 -5.08
N LEU A 371 -12.66 1.07 -4.92
CA LEU A 371 -11.44 0.30 -5.15
C LEU A 371 -10.98 0.36 -6.61
N ARG A 372 -11.88 0.19 -7.60
CA ARG A 372 -11.54 0.32 -9.03
C ARG A 372 -10.82 1.63 -9.31
N ARG A 373 -11.41 2.73 -8.85
CA ARG A 373 -10.85 4.08 -9.06
C ARG A 373 -9.49 4.26 -8.38
N SER A 374 -9.32 3.69 -7.18
CA SER A 374 -8.02 3.72 -6.48
C SER A 374 -6.93 2.96 -7.22
N VAL A 375 -7.27 1.81 -7.83
CA VAL A 375 -6.34 0.97 -8.58
C VAL A 375 -6.01 1.59 -9.94
N GLU A 376 -6.99 2.18 -10.62
CA GLU A 376 -6.76 2.95 -11.85
C GLU A 376 -5.86 4.17 -11.60
N GLN A 377 -6.13 4.92 -10.52
CA GLN A 377 -5.28 6.04 -10.13
C GLN A 377 -3.86 5.57 -9.81
N LEU A 378 -3.72 4.43 -9.13
CA LEU A 378 -2.42 3.85 -8.83
C LEU A 378 -1.64 3.46 -10.09
N GLY A 379 -2.32 2.87 -11.09
CA GLY A 379 -1.72 2.55 -12.38
C GLY A 379 -1.15 3.80 -13.06
N LEU A 380 -1.92 4.90 -13.07
CA LEU A 380 -1.46 6.18 -13.60
C LEU A 380 -0.28 6.77 -12.81
N GLU A 381 -0.29 6.66 -11.48
CA GLU A 381 0.82 7.10 -10.64
C GLU A 381 2.08 6.24 -10.87
N MET A 382 1.93 4.92 -11.09
CA MET A 382 3.04 4.02 -11.42
C MET A 382 3.64 4.34 -12.78
N ASP A 383 2.83 4.55 -13.81
CA ASP A 383 3.31 4.90 -15.15
C ASP A 383 4.05 6.24 -15.13
N ALA A 384 3.53 7.23 -14.39
CA ALA A 384 4.20 8.51 -14.20
C ALA A 384 5.53 8.38 -13.43
N VAL A 385 5.60 7.52 -12.40
CA VAL A 385 6.86 7.25 -11.69
C VAL A 385 7.85 6.51 -12.60
N ALA A 386 7.39 5.54 -13.39
CA ALA A 386 8.23 4.82 -14.35
C ALA A 386 8.79 5.77 -15.42
N GLU A 387 7.96 6.66 -15.97
CA GLU A 387 8.37 7.68 -16.94
C GLU A 387 9.36 8.68 -16.33
N ALA A 388 9.09 9.20 -15.12
CA ALA A 388 10.02 10.07 -14.40
C ALA A 388 11.34 9.35 -14.08
N MET A 389 11.30 8.04 -13.81
CA MET A 389 12.50 7.22 -13.59
C MET A 389 13.29 6.96 -14.87
N GLU A 390 12.64 6.87 -16.03
CA GLU A 390 13.31 6.78 -17.33
C GLU A 390 13.94 8.12 -17.74
N GLU A 391 13.28 9.24 -17.45
CA GLU A 391 13.79 10.58 -17.75
C GLU A 391 15.07 10.89 -16.95
N VAL A 392 15.07 10.58 -15.64
CA VAL A 392 16.29 10.66 -14.80
C VAL A 392 17.41 9.74 -15.32
N HIS A 393 17.06 8.64 -16.00
CA HIS A 393 18.05 7.74 -16.60
C HIS A 393 18.59 8.25 -17.94
N ARG A 394 17.79 8.99 -18.71
CA ARG A 394 18.22 9.64 -19.98
C ARG A 394 19.09 10.86 -19.74
N ASP A 395 18.83 11.61 -18.68
CA ASP A 395 19.58 12.82 -18.34
C ASP A 395 20.88 12.55 -17.57
N ALA A 396 21.19 11.28 -17.28
CA ALA A 396 22.50 10.91 -16.75
C ALA A 396 23.58 11.13 -17.83
N PRO A 397 24.51 12.10 -17.67
CA PRO A 397 25.56 12.33 -18.65
C PRO A 397 26.41 11.05 -18.81
N PRO A 398 26.90 10.76 -20.03
CA PRO A 398 27.73 9.59 -20.26
C PRO A 398 28.92 9.64 -19.30
N ARG A 399 29.13 8.57 -18.53
CA ARG A 399 30.24 8.41 -17.58
C ARG A 399 31.57 8.66 -18.30
N THR A 400 32.05 9.89 -18.27
CA THR A 400 33.42 10.22 -18.64
C THR A 400 34.31 9.58 -17.61
N ARG A 401 34.91 8.43 -17.98
CA ARG A 401 35.97 7.81 -17.18
C ARG A 401 37.07 8.84 -17.01
N VAL A 402 37.17 9.42 -15.82
CA VAL A 402 38.33 10.20 -15.42
C VAL A 402 39.53 9.26 -15.48
N PRO A 403 40.56 9.54 -16.28
CA PRO A 403 41.77 8.73 -16.29
C PRO A 403 42.43 8.90 -14.92
N THR A 404 42.44 7.84 -14.10
CA THR A 404 43.34 7.76 -12.96
C THR A 404 44.76 7.78 -13.49
N ARG A 405 45.55 8.79 -13.08
CA ARG A 405 46.96 8.94 -13.45
C ARG A 405 47.84 8.71 -12.25
#